data_AF-A0A061RQI5-F1
#
_entry.id   AF-A0A061RQI5-F1
#
_cell.length_a   1.000
_cell.length_b   1.000
_cell.length_c   1.000
_cell.angle_alpha   90.00
_cell.angle_beta   90.00
_cell.angle_gamma   90.00
#
_symmetry.space_group_name_H-M   'P 1'
#
loop_
_entity.id
_entity.type
_entity.pdbx_description
1 polymer ?
#
loop_
_entity_poly.entity_id
_entity_poly.type
_entity_poly.pdbx_seq_one_letter_code
_entity_poly.pdbx_strand_id
1 'polypeptide(L)'
;MVRRSIEATDWLRCKEPRAPRAVCVLMLERMSMAESEVVQLIGDGGHRAALRNDPSEGSASEVVSSASSLQRNVAKLFTEKIKIFGDVEFTQASVLVAIAQVGLKSWVECVRLQTLGRAGLQQMQLDIHYLRPQLRRFAPAGSSLDSL
;
A
#
# COMPACT_ATOMS: atom_id res chain seq x y z
N MET A 1 6.36 -13.71 -9.91
CA MET A 1 6.30 -14.60 -8.72
C MET A 1 4.87 -14.83 -8.26
N VAL A 2 4.14 -13.79 -7.82
CA VAL A 2 2.77 -13.91 -7.30
C VAL A 2 1.81 -14.58 -8.29
N ARG A 3 1.77 -14.11 -9.55
CA ARG A 3 0.95 -14.72 -10.61
C ARG A 3 1.21 -16.22 -10.78
N ARG A 4 2.49 -16.61 -10.97
CA ARG A 4 2.89 -18.02 -11.11
C ARG A 4 2.47 -18.86 -9.89
N SER A 5 2.65 -18.34 -8.67
CA SER A 5 2.22 -19.07 -7.46
C SER A 5 0.71 -19.28 -7.42
N ILE A 6 -0.07 -18.33 -7.92
CA ILE A 6 -1.53 -18.45 -7.98
C ILE A 6 -1.95 -19.42 -9.06
N GLU A 7 -1.44 -19.28 -10.27
CA GLU A 7 -1.82 -20.12 -11.42
C GLU A 7 -1.42 -21.59 -11.25
N ALA A 8 -0.33 -21.87 -10.53
CA ALA A 8 0.13 -23.23 -10.28
C ALA A 8 -0.64 -23.97 -9.16
N THR A 9 -1.50 -23.26 -8.41
CA THR A 9 -2.24 -23.86 -7.27
C THR A 9 -3.60 -24.37 -7.74
N ASP A 10 -3.94 -25.63 -7.44
CA ASP A 10 -5.30 -26.13 -7.61
C ASP A 10 -6.20 -25.63 -6.46
N TRP A 11 -6.82 -24.48 -6.68
CA TRP A 11 -7.64 -23.78 -5.69
C TRP A 11 -8.94 -24.49 -5.30
N LEU A 12 -9.43 -25.42 -6.12
CA LEU A 12 -10.64 -26.20 -5.84
C LEU A 12 -10.35 -27.41 -4.97
N ARG A 13 -9.14 -27.97 -5.06
CA ARG A 13 -8.73 -29.20 -4.37
C ARG A 13 -7.58 -28.98 -3.37
N CYS A 14 -7.48 -27.75 -2.85
CA CYS A 14 -6.53 -27.42 -1.80
C CYS A 14 -6.71 -28.32 -0.56
N LYS A 15 -5.58 -28.67 0.08
CA LYS A 15 -5.58 -29.26 1.42
C LYS A 15 -5.88 -28.20 2.46
N GLU A 16 -6.32 -28.63 3.64
CA GLU A 16 -6.57 -27.73 4.76
C GLU A 16 -5.29 -26.94 5.12
N PRO A 17 -5.37 -25.60 5.18
CA PRO A 17 -4.21 -24.74 5.39
C PRO A 17 -3.70 -24.81 6.82
N ARG A 18 -2.38 -24.92 7.00
CA ARG A 18 -1.73 -24.90 8.32
C ARG A 18 -0.69 -23.80 8.50
N ALA A 19 -0.24 -23.21 7.40
CA ALA A 19 0.75 -22.14 7.40
C ALA A 19 0.53 -21.24 6.16
N PRO A 20 1.01 -19.99 6.19
CA PRO A 20 1.04 -19.14 5.00
C PRO A 20 1.87 -19.76 3.89
N ARG A 21 1.48 -19.54 2.63
CA ARG A 21 2.26 -20.00 1.48
C ARG A 21 3.57 -19.24 1.37
N ALA A 22 4.61 -19.90 0.84
CA ALA A 22 5.95 -19.34 0.66
C ALA A 22 5.98 -18.02 -0.15
N VAL A 23 5.00 -17.82 -1.05
CA VAL A 23 4.84 -16.57 -1.80
C VAL A 23 4.71 -15.35 -0.89
N CYS A 24 4.14 -15.50 0.31
CA CYS A 24 4.02 -14.42 1.29
C CYS A 24 5.39 -13.98 1.81
N VAL A 25 6.23 -14.94 2.19
CA VAL A 25 7.61 -14.66 2.66
C VAL A 25 8.41 -13.99 1.56
N LEU A 26 8.37 -14.55 0.35
CA LEU A 26 9.06 -13.98 -0.79
C LEU A 26 8.55 -12.56 -1.14
N MET A 27 7.25 -12.28 -0.97
CA MET A 27 6.71 -10.93 -1.22
C MET A 27 7.26 -9.91 -0.22
N LEU A 28 7.45 -10.31 1.04
CA LEU A 28 8.05 -9.48 2.08
C LEU A 28 9.54 -9.26 1.84
N GLU A 29 10.27 -10.28 1.39
CA GLU A 29 11.66 -10.12 0.96
C GLU A 29 11.78 -9.12 -0.19
N ARG A 30 10.88 -9.19 -1.18
CA ARG A 30 10.85 -8.20 -2.29
C ARG A 30 10.52 -6.79 -1.81
N MET A 31 9.65 -6.64 -0.81
CA MET A 31 9.39 -5.35 -0.17
C MET A 31 10.63 -4.82 0.57
N SER A 32 11.38 -5.67 1.26
CA SER A 32 12.61 -5.28 1.95
C SER A 32 13.73 -4.90 0.97
N MET A 33 13.87 -5.61 -0.15
CA MET A 33 14.76 -5.21 -1.24
C MET A 33 14.37 -3.83 -1.80
N ALA A 34 13.08 -3.62 -2.07
CA ALA A 34 12.58 -2.33 -2.54
C ALA A 34 12.85 -1.21 -1.52
N GLU A 35 12.69 -1.46 -0.22
CA GLU A 35 13.09 -0.52 0.83
C GLU A 35 14.56 -0.11 0.73
N SER A 36 15.47 -1.08 0.57
CA SER A 36 16.90 -0.78 0.44
C SER A 36 17.23 0.04 -0.82
N GLU A 37 16.56 -0.26 -1.94
CA GLU A 37 16.73 0.48 -3.21
C GLU A 37 16.19 1.92 -3.08
N VAL A 38 15.01 2.09 -2.47
CA VAL A 38 14.39 3.41 -2.25
C VAL A 38 15.24 4.27 -1.32
N VAL A 39 15.82 3.68 -0.26
CA VAL A 39 16.76 4.39 0.64
C VAL A 39 17.95 4.92 -0.14
N GLN A 40 18.55 4.13 -1.03
CA GLN A 40 19.70 4.56 -1.83
C GLN A 40 19.30 5.68 -2.80
N LEU A 41 18.18 5.52 -3.52
CA LEU A 41 17.75 6.48 -4.54
C LEU A 41 17.30 7.83 -3.96
N ILE A 42 16.62 7.82 -2.82
CA ILE A 42 16.11 9.05 -2.18
C ILE A 42 17.13 9.65 -1.23
N GLY A 43 17.96 8.83 -0.57
CA GLY A 43 19.05 9.26 0.30
C GLY A 43 20.16 10.02 -0.44
N ASP A 44 20.47 9.65 -1.68
CA ASP A 44 21.42 10.40 -2.53
C ASP A 44 20.78 11.62 -3.23
N GLY A 45 19.45 11.69 -3.30
CA GLY A 45 18.70 12.72 -4.04
C GLY A 45 18.52 14.05 -3.31
N GLY A 46 18.81 14.12 -2.01
CA GLY A 46 18.44 15.26 -1.14
C GLY A 46 19.41 16.45 -1.08
N HIS A 47 20.60 16.38 -1.69
CA HIS A 47 21.66 17.37 -1.44
C HIS A 47 22.08 18.26 -2.63
N ARG A 48 21.35 18.28 -3.76
CA ARG A 48 21.78 19.09 -4.93
C ARG A 48 20.80 20.17 -5.41
N ALA A 49 19.78 20.52 -4.63
CA ALA A 49 18.84 21.55 -5.03
C ALA A 49 18.37 22.45 -3.87
N ALA A 50 19.30 23.08 -3.14
CA ALA A 50 18.93 24.13 -2.18
C ALA A 50 20.02 25.19 -1.95
N LEU A 51 20.85 25.49 -2.95
CA LEU A 51 21.64 26.72 -2.98
C LEU A 51 21.18 27.58 -4.15
N ARG A 52 19.95 28.08 -4.06
CA ARG A 52 19.53 29.27 -4.81
C ARG A 52 18.90 30.23 -3.82
N ASN A 53 19.76 31.13 -3.36
CA ASN A 53 19.42 32.24 -2.49
C ASN A 53 18.67 33.29 -3.34
N ASP A 54 17.45 33.64 -2.96
CA ASP A 54 16.86 34.95 -3.29
C ASP A 54 15.77 35.30 -2.27
N PRO A 55 15.79 36.51 -1.65
CA PRO A 55 14.80 36.96 -0.68
C PRO A 55 13.72 37.84 -1.33
N SER A 56 12.50 37.86 -0.77
CA SER A 56 11.70 39.07 -0.41
C SER A 56 10.21 38.80 -0.19
N GLU A 57 9.73 39.27 0.96
CA GLU A 57 8.46 39.97 1.29
C GLU A 57 7.06 39.43 0.86
N GLY A 58 6.10 39.45 1.80
CA GLY A 58 4.68 39.62 1.46
C GLY A 58 3.60 39.02 2.40
N SER A 59 3.32 39.74 3.50
CA SER A 59 2.06 39.96 4.25
C SER A 59 0.72 39.19 4.00
N ALA A 60 0.01 38.97 5.13
CA ALA A 60 -1.44 39.12 5.42
C ALA A 60 -2.42 37.91 5.43
N SER A 61 -2.88 37.61 6.66
CA SER A 61 -4.25 37.35 7.20
C SER A 61 -5.37 36.71 6.37
N GLU A 62 -6.13 35.76 6.96
CA GLU A 62 -7.50 35.95 7.50
C GLU A 62 -8.22 34.62 7.89
N VAL A 63 -9.26 34.77 8.70
CA VAL A 63 -9.94 33.80 9.57
C VAL A 63 -11.26 33.29 8.95
N VAL A 64 -11.82 32.17 9.48
CA VAL A 64 -13.26 31.85 9.68
C VAL A 64 -13.79 30.54 9.03
N SER A 65 -14.28 29.60 9.86
CA SER A 65 -15.65 29.01 9.87
C SER A 65 -15.72 27.52 10.32
N SER A 66 -16.00 27.31 11.60
CA SER A 66 -16.08 26.00 12.28
C SER A 66 -17.41 25.23 12.16
N ALA A 67 -18.29 25.58 11.21
CA ALA A 67 -19.62 24.96 11.08
C ALA A 67 -19.78 23.97 9.91
N SER A 68 -18.79 23.91 9.01
CA SER A 68 -18.83 23.05 7.79
C SER A 68 -18.23 21.65 8.00
N SER A 69 -17.66 21.38 9.17
CA SER A 69 -16.86 20.18 9.44
C SER A 69 -17.70 18.93 9.69
N LEU A 70 -18.87 19.06 10.34
CA LEU A 70 -19.69 17.91 10.73
C LEU A 70 -20.48 17.30 9.56
N GLN A 71 -21.05 18.12 8.66
CA GLN A 71 -21.81 17.62 7.50
C GLN A 71 -20.91 17.00 6.40
N ARG A 72 -19.64 17.42 6.31
CA ARG A 72 -18.67 16.87 5.34
C ARG A 72 -18.26 15.43 5.65
N ASN A 73 -18.33 15.01 6.92
CA ASN A 73 -17.82 13.71 7.36
C ASN A 73 -18.76 12.55 6.97
N VAL A 74 -20.08 12.77 6.91
CA VAL A 74 -21.05 11.73 6.52
C VAL A 74 -21.06 11.51 5.00
N ALA A 75 -20.89 12.57 4.20
CA ALA A 75 -20.80 12.46 2.74
C ALA A 75 -19.44 11.89 2.25
N LYS A 76 -18.37 12.03 3.05
CA LYS A 76 -17.06 11.41 2.78
C LYS A 76 -17.09 9.88 2.88
N LEU A 77 -17.89 9.31 3.79
CA LEU A 77 -18.00 7.86 3.99
C LEU A 77 -18.53 7.10 2.77
N PHE A 78 -19.27 7.77 1.86
CA PHE A 78 -19.82 7.16 0.65
C PHE A 78 -19.20 7.70 -0.66
N THR A 79 -18.22 8.59 -0.55
CA THR A 79 -17.54 9.23 -1.71
C THR A 79 -16.04 8.98 -1.73
N GLU A 80 -15.53 8.10 -0.87
CA GLU A 80 -14.13 7.68 -0.92
C GLU A 80 -13.92 6.73 -2.12
N LYS A 81 -14.05 7.29 -3.33
CA LYS A 81 -13.38 6.77 -4.51
C LYS A 81 -11.92 6.70 -4.15
N ILE A 82 -11.44 5.48 -3.93
CA ILE A 82 -10.05 5.15 -3.69
C ILE A 82 -9.23 5.90 -4.76
N LYS A 83 -8.54 6.98 -4.35
CA LYS A 83 -7.57 7.65 -5.22
C LYS A 83 -6.38 6.73 -5.34
N ILE A 84 -6.48 5.80 -6.29
CA ILE A 84 -5.42 4.84 -6.64
C ILE A 84 -4.19 5.58 -7.19
N PHE A 85 -4.39 6.77 -7.75
CA PHE A 85 -3.36 7.65 -8.27
C PHE A 85 -3.57 9.05 -7.67
N GLY A 86 -3.01 9.28 -6.48
CA GLY A 86 -2.75 10.62 -5.96
C GLY A 86 -1.31 11.00 -6.25
N ASP A 87 -0.96 12.29 -6.13
CA ASP A 87 0.44 12.71 -6.20
C ASP A 87 1.24 11.93 -5.15
N VAL A 88 2.23 11.18 -5.61
CA VAL A 88 3.15 10.46 -4.72
C VAL A 88 4.26 11.44 -4.41
N GLU A 89 4.22 12.03 -3.22
CA GLU A 89 5.34 12.78 -2.67
C GLU A 89 6.62 11.96 -2.85
N PHE A 90 7.76 12.58 -3.18
CA PHE A 90 9.00 11.83 -3.41
C PHE A 90 9.72 11.52 -2.08
N THR A 91 9.00 10.91 -1.14
CA THR A 91 9.53 10.45 0.14
C THR A 91 9.66 8.93 0.15
N GLN A 92 10.57 8.39 0.96
CA GLN A 92 10.73 6.93 1.10
C GLN A 92 9.43 6.24 1.51
N ALA A 93 8.69 6.82 2.46
CA ALA A 93 7.44 6.24 2.97
C ALA A 93 6.36 6.18 1.87
N SER A 94 6.13 7.27 1.14
CA SER A 94 5.12 7.32 0.08
C SER A 94 5.46 6.38 -1.09
N VAL A 95 6.74 6.29 -1.48
CA VAL A 95 7.18 5.36 -2.53
C VAL A 95 7.00 3.91 -2.08
N LEU A 96 7.36 3.56 -0.85
CA LEU A 96 7.17 2.19 -0.34
C LEU A 96 5.69 1.81 -0.23
N VAL A 97 4.83 2.73 0.22
CA VAL A 97 3.38 2.53 0.21
C VAL A 97 2.87 2.32 -1.22
N ALA A 98 3.34 3.10 -2.19
CA ALA A 98 2.93 2.94 -3.59
C ALA A 98 3.34 1.58 -4.16
N ILE A 99 4.57 1.13 -3.91
CA ILE A 99 5.05 -0.21 -4.31
C ILE A 99 4.19 -1.31 -3.68
N ALA A 100 3.93 -1.22 -2.38
CA ALA A 100 3.07 -2.18 -1.67
C ALA A 100 1.67 -2.23 -2.27
N GLN A 101 1.06 -1.07 -2.55
CA GLN A 101 -0.27 -0.98 -3.14
C GLN A 101 -0.34 -1.59 -4.55
N VAL A 102 0.66 -1.31 -5.40
CA VAL A 102 0.74 -1.90 -6.75
C VAL A 102 0.89 -3.43 -6.66
N GLY A 103 1.75 -3.91 -5.75
CA GLY A 103 1.92 -5.34 -5.48
C GLY A 103 0.63 -6.01 -5.00
N LEU A 104 -0.08 -5.40 -4.05
CA LEU A 104 -1.34 -5.89 -3.51
C LEU A 104 -2.46 -5.90 -4.56
N LYS A 105 -2.59 -4.84 -5.36
CA LYS A 105 -3.56 -4.79 -6.48
C LYS A 105 -3.28 -5.87 -7.51
N SER A 106 -2.01 -6.08 -7.84
CA SER A 106 -1.58 -7.15 -8.74
C SER A 106 -1.92 -8.54 -8.17
N TRP A 107 -1.74 -8.73 -6.86
CA TRP A 107 -2.12 -9.96 -6.17
C TRP A 107 -3.64 -10.20 -6.22
N VAL A 108 -4.43 -9.20 -5.84
CA VAL A 108 -5.90 -9.24 -5.89
C VAL A 108 -6.38 -9.60 -7.29
N GLU A 109 -5.82 -8.98 -8.32
CA GLU A 109 -6.21 -9.28 -9.71
C GLU A 109 -5.89 -10.73 -10.10
N CYS A 110 -4.74 -11.25 -9.71
CA CYS A 110 -4.40 -12.65 -9.96
C CYS A 110 -5.37 -13.60 -9.26
N VAL A 111 -5.80 -13.29 -8.04
CA VAL A 111 -6.78 -14.09 -7.27
C VAL A 111 -8.18 -13.99 -7.87
N ARG A 112 -8.59 -12.80 -8.36
CA ARG A 112 -9.89 -12.56 -8.98
C ARG A 112 -10.16 -13.48 -10.17
N LEU A 113 -9.11 -13.91 -10.87
CA LEU A 113 -9.18 -14.82 -12.01
C LEU A 113 -9.30 -16.31 -11.59
N GLN A 114 -9.29 -16.62 -10.30
CA GLN A 114 -9.38 -17.99 -9.79
C GLN A 114 -10.76 -18.30 -9.24
N THR A 115 -11.14 -19.58 -9.29
CA THR A 115 -12.28 -20.10 -8.52
C THR A 115 -11.75 -20.79 -7.27
N LEU A 116 -12.18 -20.36 -6.10
CA LEU A 116 -11.68 -20.85 -4.81
C LEU A 116 -12.66 -21.87 -4.21
N GLY A 117 -12.16 -23.05 -3.85
CA GLY A 117 -12.85 -23.96 -2.94
C GLY A 117 -12.70 -23.52 -1.47
N ARG A 118 -13.34 -24.23 -0.54
CA ARG A 118 -13.31 -23.90 0.91
C ARG A 118 -11.87 -23.78 1.45
N ALA A 119 -11.06 -24.81 1.22
CA ALA A 119 -9.67 -24.82 1.69
C ALA A 119 -8.81 -23.77 0.99
N GLY A 120 -9.06 -23.49 -0.29
CA GLY A 120 -8.39 -22.43 -1.04
C GLY A 120 -8.70 -21.03 -0.48
N LEU A 121 -9.96 -20.78 -0.11
CA LEU A 121 -10.36 -19.53 0.55
C LEU A 121 -9.70 -19.39 1.93
N GLN A 122 -9.70 -20.46 2.74
CA GLN A 122 -9.04 -20.46 4.05
C GLN A 122 -7.53 -20.19 3.92
N GLN A 123 -6.87 -20.76 2.91
CA GLN A 123 -5.45 -20.48 2.66
C GLN A 123 -5.24 -19.01 2.30
N MET A 124 -6.10 -18.42 1.47
CA MET A 124 -6.03 -17.00 1.14
C MET A 124 -6.19 -16.12 2.38
N GLN A 125 -7.15 -16.46 3.26
CA GLN A 125 -7.36 -15.74 4.52
C GLN A 125 -6.13 -15.82 5.43
N LEU A 126 -5.51 -17.01 5.55
CA LEU A 126 -4.30 -17.21 6.33
C LEU A 126 -3.11 -16.39 5.78
N ASP A 127 -2.94 -16.38 4.46
CA ASP A 127 -1.91 -15.59 3.78
C ASP A 127 -2.10 -14.09 4.02
N ILE A 128 -3.33 -13.57 3.86
CA ILE A 128 -3.66 -12.16 4.10
C ILE A 128 -3.41 -11.78 5.56
N HIS A 129 -3.86 -12.62 6.49
CA HIS A 129 -3.67 -12.37 7.93
C HIS A 129 -2.18 -12.31 8.29
N TYR A 130 -1.36 -13.18 7.70
CA TYR A 130 0.08 -13.17 7.90
C TYR A 130 0.78 -11.94 7.33
N LEU A 131 0.36 -11.49 6.14
CA LEU A 131 0.97 -10.35 5.44
C LEU A 131 0.57 -9.00 6.05
N ARG A 132 -0.66 -8.84 6.51
CA ARG A 132 -1.22 -7.55 6.97
C ARG A 132 -0.34 -6.80 7.98
N PRO A 133 0.08 -7.37 9.13
CA PRO A 133 0.87 -6.62 10.11
C PRO A 133 2.26 -6.24 9.57
N GLN A 134 2.81 -7.04 8.67
CA GLN A 134 4.14 -6.81 8.11
C GLN A 134 4.11 -5.71 7.05
N LEU A 135 3.09 -5.72 6.19
CA LEU A 135 2.92 -4.68 5.17
C LEU A 135 2.54 -3.32 5.77
N ARG A 136 1.84 -3.31 6.92
CA ARG A 136 1.56 -2.07 7.66
C ARG A 136 2.82 -1.35 8.14
N ARG A 137 3.95 -2.03 8.34
CA ARG A 137 5.20 -1.39 8.73
C ARG A 137 5.71 -0.38 7.70
N PHE A 138 5.33 -0.56 6.44
CA PHE A 138 5.70 0.34 5.35
C PHE A 138 4.74 1.52 5.19
N ALA A 139 3.68 1.57 6.01
CA ALA A 139 2.59 2.52 5.86
C ALA A 139 2.40 3.33 7.14
N PRO A 140 2.52 4.67 7.11
CA PRO A 140 2.18 5.48 8.26
C PRO A 140 0.68 5.34 8.59
N ALA A 141 0.33 5.55 9.86
CA ALA A 141 -1.05 5.48 10.35
C ALA A 141 -1.95 6.43 9.55
N GLY A 142 -3.09 5.93 9.03
CA GLY A 142 -4.00 6.70 8.18
C GLY A 142 -3.74 6.59 6.67
N SER A 143 -2.90 5.66 6.24
CA SER A 143 -2.70 5.34 4.82
C SER A 143 -3.80 4.40 4.30
N SER A 144 -4.06 4.44 2.98
CA SER A 144 -5.07 3.59 2.30
C SER A 144 -4.89 2.07 2.48
N LEU A 145 -3.82 1.62 3.12
CA LEU A 145 -3.61 0.22 3.50
C LEU A 145 -4.45 -0.19 4.73
N ASP A 146 -5.03 0.76 5.47
CA ASP A 146 -5.93 0.47 6.59
C ASP A 146 -7.28 -0.11 6.14
N SER A 147 -7.67 0.11 4.88
CA SER A 147 -8.88 -0.46 4.26
C SER A 147 -8.72 -1.87 3.67
N LEU A 148 -7.53 -2.49 3.78
CA LEU A 148 -7.25 -3.87 3.31
C LEU A 148 -7.31 -4.90 4.44
#